data_AF-A0A411YHW0-F1
#
_entry.id   AF-A0A411YHW0-F1
#
_cell.length_a   1.000
_cell.length_b   1.000
_cell.length_c   1.000
_cell.angle_alpha   90.00
_cell.angle_beta   90.00
_cell.angle_gamma   90.00
#
_symmetry.space_group_name_H-M   'P 1'
#
loop_
_entity.id
_entity.type
_entity.pdbx_description
1 polymer ?
#
loop_
_entity_poly.entity_id
_entity_poly.type
_entity_poly.pdbx_seq_one_letter_code
_entity_poly.pdbx_strand_id
1 'polypeptide(L)'
;MPEADAKRLRLLRKLESVLGAEEAETLMTYLPPVDWSQLATNDHVDQRIDALRSDLRAELADTRAELRAEITDTRSQIRLEIARWGRLHVYTTLGAVVATGALAFAAAGLS
;
A
#
# COMPACT_ATOMS: atom_id res chain seq x y z
N MET A 1 33.73 -24.05 19.61
CA MET A 1 32.32 -23.92 19.19
C MET A 1 31.61 -25.26 19.43
N PRO A 2 31.14 -25.55 20.66
CA PRO A 2 30.64 -26.88 21.03
C PRO A 2 29.30 -27.26 20.35
N GLU A 3 28.48 -26.29 19.96
CA GLU A 3 27.16 -26.55 19.35
C GLU A 3 27.26 -26.97 17.87
N ALA A 4 28.21 -26.42 17.14
CA ALA A 4 28.47 -26.76 15.74
C ALA A 4 28.97 -28.22 15.60
N ASP A 5 29.86 -28.64 16.49
CA ASP A 5 30.38 -30.01 16.53
C ASP A 5 29.29 -31.03 16.89
N ALA A 6 28.38 -30.67 17.82
CA ALA A 6 27.24 -31.51 18.19
C ALA A 6 26.21 -31.67 17.05
N LYS A 7 26.00 -30.63 16.24
CA LYS A 7 25.15 -30.69 15.03
C LYS A 7 25.80 -31.56 13.95
N ARG A 8 27.11 -31.44 13.76
CA ARG A 8 27.90 -32.24 12.81
C ARG A 8 27.83 -33.74 13.13
N LEU A 9 28.00 -34.11 14.40
CA LEU A 9 27.91 -35.50 14.85
C LEU A 9 26.51 -36.11 14.64
N ARG A 10 25.46 -35.31 14.89
CA ARG A 10 24.07 -35.74 14.69
C ARG A 10 23.75 -35.97 13.22
N LEU A 11 24.26 -35.10 12.34
CA LEU A 11 24.10 -35.23 10.89
C LEU A 11 24.82 -36.48 10.38
N LEU A 12 26.07 -36.68 10.81
CA LEU A 12 26.85 -37.88 10.48
C LEU A 12 26.09 -39.16 10.82
N ARG A 13 25.62 -39.31 12.07
CA ARG A 13 24.86 -40.50 12.50
C ARG A 13 23.59 -40.75 11.68
N LYS A 14 22.93 -39.67 11.24
CA LYS A 14 21.72 -39.78 10.42
C LYS A 14 22.04 -40.16 8.98
N LEU A 15 23.14 -39.64 8.42
CA LEU A 15 23.62 -40.02 7.10
C LEU A 15 24.12 -41.48 7.09
N GLU A 16 24.85 -41.90 8.11
CA GLU A 16 25.31 -43.28 8.30
C GLU A 16 24.14 -44.28 8.25
N SER A 17 23.00 -43.93 8.89
CA SER A 17 21.82 -44.80 8.93
C SER A 17 21.09 -44.97 7.59
N VAL A 18 21.31 -44.07 6.62
CA VAL A 18 20.56 -44.03 5.35
C VAL A 18 21.45 -44.44 4.18
N LEU A 19 22.71 -44.03 4.19
CA LEU A 19 23.61 -44.10 3.05
C LEU A 19 24.74 -45.10 3.24
N GLY A 20 25.02 -45.51 4.48
CA GLY A 20 26.24 -46.24 4.83
C GLY A 20 27.31 -45.30 5.40
N ALA A 21 28.26 -45.87 6.13
CA ALA A 21 29.28 -45.09 6.85
C ALA A 21 30.28 -44.40 5.90
N GLU A 22 30.67 -45.09 4.83
CA GLU A 22 31.66 -44.61 3.86
C GLU A 22 31.08 -43.47 2.99
N GLU A 23 29.84 -43.61 2.55
CA GLU A 23 29.09 -42.61 1.78
C GLU A 23 28.79 -41.36 2.63
N ALA A 24 28.44 -41.56 3.90
CA ALA A 24 28.23 -40.47 4.85
C ALA A 24 29.52 -39.69 5.12
N GLU A 25 30.64 -40.38 5.33
CA GLU A 25 31.96 -39.76 5.52
C GLU A 25 32.40 -38.99 4.28
N THR A 26 32.18 -39.54 3.09
CA THR A 26 32.48 -38.89 1.81
C THR A 26 31.68 -37.59 1.66
N LEU A 27 30.37 -37.62 1.92
CA LEU A 27 29.54 -36.40 1.90
C LEU A 27 29.95 -35.37 2.96
N MET A 28 30.36 -35.83 4.15
CA MET A 28 30.84 -34.96 5.22
C MET A 28 32.22 -34.36 4.94
N THR A 29 33.03 -35.02 4.12
CA THR A 29 34.34 -34.57 3.65
C THR A 29 34.23 -33.48 2.59
N TYR A 30 33.29 -33.62 1.65
CA TYR A 30 33.02 -32.61 0.62
C TYR A 30 32.01 -31.54 1.06
N LEU A 31 31.54 -31.62 2.31
CA LEU A 31 30.66 -30.61 2.86
C LEU A 31 31.43 -29.28 2.91
N PRO A 32 30.94 -28.24 2.20
CA PRO A 32 31.66 -26.99 2.17
C PRO A 32 31.76 -26.43 3.61
N PRO A 33 32.82 -25.68 3.95
CA PRO A 33 33.06 -25.14 5.29
C PRO A 33 32.07 -24.05 5.72
N VAL A 34 30.85 -24.04 5.17
CA VAL A 34 29.80 -23.08 5.46
C VAL A 34 29.11 -23.48 6.76
N ASP A 35 28.96 -22.51 7.65
CA ASP A 35 28.20 -22.65 8.86
C ASP A 35 26.71 -22.83 8.49
N TRP A 36 26.12 -23.98 8.82
CA TRP A 36 24.71 -24.29 8.54
C TRP A 36 23.73 -23.31 9.21
N SER A 37 24.19 -22.52 10.19
CA SER A 37 23.42 -21.40 10.75
C SER A 37 23.19 -20.26 9.74
N GLN A 38 24.02 -20.16 8.68
CA GLN A 38 23.95 -19.13 7.65
C GLN A 38 23.11 -19.51 6.43
N LEU A 39 22.70 -20.78 6.30
CA LEU A 39 21.68 -21.19 5.34
C LEU A 39 20.33 -20.71 5.87
N ALA A 40 20.12 -19.39 5.77
CA ALA A 40 18.94 -18.64 6.20
C ALA A 40 18.30 -19.26 7.45
N THR A 41 18.77 -18.90 8.65
CA THR A 41 18.00 -19.19 9.87
C THR A 41 16.57 -18.74 9.59
N ASN A 42 15.58 -19.65 9.64
CA ASN A 42 14.20 -19.32 9.27
C ASN A 42 13.73 -18.03 9.96
N ASP A 43 14.17 -17.82 11.20
CA ASP A 43 14.03 -16.60 11.99
C ASP A 43 14.42 -15.30 11.25
N HIS A 44 15.52 -15.27 10.50
CA HIS A 44 15.94 -14.09 9.74
C HIS A 44 15.05 -13.82 8.54
N VAL A 45 14.59 -14.88 7.88
CA VAL A 45 13.63 -14.78 6.76
C VAL A 45 12.28 -14.32 7.29
N ASP A 46 11.83 -14.89 8.41
CA ASP A 46 10.58 -14.51 9.07
C ASP A 46 10.62 -13.05 9.53
N GLN A 47 11.74 -12.59 10.12
CA GLN A 47 11.94 -11.18 10.47
C GLN A 47 11.86 -10.25 9.25
N ARG A 48 12.45 -10.64 8.12
CA ARG A 48 12.38 -9.84 6.88
C ARG A 48 10.98 -9.84 6.28
N ILE A 49 10.26 -10.95 6.36
CA ILE A 49 8.87 -11.05 5.90
C ILE A 49 7.97 -10.17 6.78
N ASP A 50 8.15 -10.20 8.09
CA ASP A 50 7.37 -9.38 9.02
C ASP A 50 7.66 -7.88 8.84
N ALA A 51 8.93 -7.51 8.65
CA ALA A 51 9.31 -6.14 8.33
C ALA A 51 8.64 -5.68 7.02
N LEU A 52 8.79 -6.45 5.93
CA LEU A 52 8.18 -6.12 4.64
C LEU A 52 6.64 -6.04 4.74
N ARG A 53 6.01 -6.91 5.53
CA ARG A 53 4.56 -6.89 5.75
C ARG A 53 4.12 -5.67 6.55
N SER A 54 4.94 -5.22 7.49
CA SER A 54 4.71 -3.97 8.23
C SER A 54 4.80 -2.77 7.30
N ASP A 55 5.86 -2.70 6.50
CA ASP A 55 6.08 -1.61 5.55
C ASP A 55 4.95 -1.51 4.52
N LEU A 56 4.57 -2.63 3.90
CA LEU A 56 3.44 -2.67 2.96
C LEU A 56 2.12 -2.24 3.60
N ARG A 57 1.88 -2.57 4.89
CA ARG A 57 0.68 -2.12 5.58
C ARG A 57 0.72 -0.62 5.86
N ALA A 58 1.88 -0.06 6.19
CA ALA A 58 2.06 1.37 6.39
C ALA A 58 1.83 2.12 5.07
N GLU A 59 2.49 1.70 3.98
CA GLU A 59 2.32 2.30 2.65
C GLU A 59 0.87 2.23 2.15
N LEU A 60 0.18 1.10 2.37
CA LEU A 60 -1.24 0.97 2.04
C LEU A 60 -2.13 1.89 2.89
N ALA A 61 -1.80 2.08 4.17
CA ALA A 61 -2.55 2.96 5.05
C ALA A 61 -2.37 4.42 4.63
N ASP A 62 -1.14 4.82 4.30
CA ASP A 62 -0.80 6.16 3.82
C ASP A 62 -1.47 6.46 2.47
N THR A 63 -1.34 5.55 1.50
CA THR A 63 -2.01 5.67 0.20
C THR A 63 -3.53 5.78 0.37
N ARG A 64 -4.13 5.01 1.28
CA ARG A 64 -5.57 5.08 1.56
C ARG A 64 -5.96 6.41 2.23
N ALA A 65 -5.11 6.97 3.07
CA ALA A 65 -5.34 8.27 3.70
C ALA A 65 -5.29 9.39 2.66
N GLU A 66 -4.30 9.35 1.77
CA GLU A 66 -4.14 10.30 0.66
C GLU A 66 -5.34 10.27 -0.29
N LEU A 67 -5.75 9.07 -0.76
CA LEU A 67 -6.94 8.91 -1.60
C LEU A 67 -8.22 9.43 -0.92
N ARG A 68 -8.37 9.24 0.41
CA ARG A 68 -9.52 9.79 1.15
C ARG A 68 -9.48 11.31 1.22
N ALA A 69 -8.29 11.90 1.37
CA ALA A 69 -8.11 13.35 1.37
C ALA A 69 -8.47 13.92 -0.01
N GLU A 70 -7.96 13.34 -1.10
CA GLU A 70 -8.25 13.76 -2.47
C GLU A 70 -9.74 13.66 -2.81
N ILE A 71 -10.42 12.58 -2.41
CA ILE A 71 -11.87 12.43 -2.60
C ILE A 71 -12.63 13.52 -1.83
N THR A 72 -12.22 13.82 -0.60
CA THR A 72 -12.86 14.84 0.23
C THR A 72 -12.67 16.22 -0.38
N ASP A 73 -11.46 16.52 -0.85
CA ASP A 73 -11.14 17.78 -1.51
C ASP A 73 -11.92 17.94 -2.82
N THR A 74 -11.89 16.94 -3.70
CA THR A 74 -12.66 16.93 -4.96
C THR A 74 -14.15 17.15 -4.70
N ARG A 75 -14.71 16.48 -3.67
CA ARG A 75 -16.12 16.67 -3.29
C ARG A 75 -16.39 18.09 -2.79
N SER A 76 -15.46 18.69 -2.07
CA SER A 76 -15.56 20.08 -1.61
C SER A 76 -15.54 21.05 -2.80
N GLN A 77 -14.60 20.86 -3.73
CA GLN A 77 -14.49 21.66 -4.95
C GLN A 77 -15.79 21.62 -5.76
N ILE A 78 -16.34 20.42 -6.03
CA ILE A 78 -17.61 20.25 -6.75
C ILE A 78 -18.75 20.99 -6.05
N ARG A 79 -18.87 20.90 -4.71
CA ARG A 79 -19.91 21.63 -3.97
C ARG A 79 -19.77 23.15 -4.12
N LEU A 80 -18.54 23.66 -4.06
CA LEU A 80 -18.27 25.08 -4.23
C LEU A 80 -18.61 25.55 -5.65
N GLU A 81 -18.27 24.76 -6.67
CA GLU A 81 -18.60 25.05 -8.07
C GLU A 81 -20.10 25.05 -8.32
N ILE A 82 -20.83 24.04 -7.83
CA ILE A 82 -22.30 23.99 -7.92
C ILE A 82 -22.91 25.22 -7.24
N ALA A 83 -22.45 25.57 -6.03
CA ALA A 83 -22.97 26.73 -5.31
C ALA A 83 -22.66 28.04 -6.05
N ARG A 84 -21.48 28.16 -6.68
CA ARG A 84 -21.10 29.33 -7.50
C ARG A 84 -22.00 29.45 -8.72
N TRP A 85 -22.18 28.37 -9.47
CA TRP A 85 -23.06 28.32 -10.64
C TRP A 85 -24.51 28.63 -10.26
N GLY A 86 -25.02 28.04 -9.18
CA GLY A 86 -26.37 28.31 -8.69
C GLY A 86 -26.60 29.79 -8.37
N ARG A 87 -25.66 30.43 -7.66
CA ARG A 87 -25.74 31.87 -7.38
C ARG A 87 -25.71 32.71 -8.66
N LEU A 88 -24.78 32.42 -9.57
CA LEU A 88 -24.68 33.14 -10.83
C LEU A 88 -25.99 33.02 -11.64
N HIS A 89 -26.57 31.82 -11.70
CA HIS A 89 -27.82 31.57 -12.42
C HIS A 89 -29.00 32.34 -11.83
N VAL A 90 -29.09 32.43 -10.49
CA VAL A 90 -30.12 33.26 -9.83
C VAL A 90 -29.95 34.73 -10.20
N TYR A 91 -28.73 35.27 -10.16
CA TYR A 91 -28.49 36.67 -10.50
C TYR A 91 -28.84 36.99 -11.96
N THR A 92 -28.45 36.13 -12.90
CA THR A 92 -28.70 36.38 -14.33
C THR A 92 -30.18 36.25 -14.67
N THR A 93 -30.87 35.25 -14.13
CA THR A 93 -32.31 35.06 -14.38
C THR A 93 -33.15 36.16 -13.73
N LEU A 94 -32.84 36.55 -12.49
CA LEU A 94 -33.51 37.67 -11.82
C LEU A 94 -33.31 38.98 -12.60
N GLY A 95 -32.07 39.27 -13.04
CA GLY A 95 -31.77 40.44 -13.85
C GLY A 95 -32.53 40.45 -15.18
N ALA A 96 -32.63 39.30 -15.87
CA ALA A 96 -33.40 39.17 -17.10
C ALA A 96 -34.90 39.42 -16.88
N VAL A 97 -35.47 38.88 -15.79
CA VAL A 97 -36.89 39.12 -15.42
C VAL A 97 -37.15 40.60 -15.17
N VAL A 98 -36.28 41.27 -14.41
CA VAL A 98 -36.39 42.72 -14.14
C VAL A 98 -36.28 43.53 -15.44
N ALA A 99 -35.31 43.23 -16.30
CA ALA A 99 -35.12 43.92 -17.57
C ALA A 99 -36.33 43.75 -18.50
N THR A 100 -36.89 42.54 -18.57
CA THR A 100 -38.07 42.24 -19.38
C THR A 100 -39.31 42.98 -18.85
N GLY A 101 -39.51 43.01 -17.53
CA GLY A 101 -40.58 43.78 -16.90
C GLY A 101 -40.47 45.28 -17.15
N ALA A 102 -39.26 45.84 -17.07
CA ALA A 102 -39.01 47.25 -17.36
C ALA A 102 -39.34 47.62 -18.82
N LEU A 103 -38.99 46.75 -19.78
CA LEU A 103 -39.33 46.93 -21.19
C LEU A 103 -40.85 46.90 -21.42
N ALA A 104 -41.56 45.97 -20.79
CA ALA A 104 -43.02 45.88 -20.88
C ALA A 104 -43.72 47.11 -20.28
N PHE A 105 -43.23 47.61 -19.14
CA PHE A 105 -43.77 48.82 -18.50
C PHE A 105 -43.56 50.07 -19.36
N ALA A 106 -42.36 50.23 -19.94
CA ALA A 106 -42.08 51.35 -20.84
C ALA A 106 -42.98 51.33 -22.08
N ALA A 107 -43.24 50.15 -22.66
CA ALA A 107 -44.14 50.03 -23.81
C ALA A 107 -45.60 50.40 -23.48
N ALA A 108 -46.12 49.99 -22.31
CA ALA A 108 -47.48 50.30 -21.87
C ALA A 108 -47.70 51.78 -21.50
N GLY A 109 -46.64 52.51 -21.12
CA GLY A 109 -46.73 53.94 -20.83
C GLY A 109 -46.71 54.84 -22.08
N LEU A 110 -46.36 54.31 -23.25
CA LEU A 110 -46.35 55.04 -24.54
C LEU A 110 -47.65 54.88 -25.35
N SER A 111 -48.53 53.97 -24.97
CA SER A 111 -49.85 53.71 -25.58
C SER A 111 -50.97 54.46 -24.87
#